data_AF-A0A7S4QCD0-F1
#
_entry.id   AF-A0A7S4QCD0-F1
#
_cell.length_a   1.000
_cell.length_b   1.000
_cell.length_c   1.000
_cell.angle_alpha   90.00
_cell.angle_beta   90.00
_cell.angle_gamma   90.00
#
_symmetry.space_group_name_H-M   'P 1'
#
loop_
_entity.id
_entity.type
_entity.pdbx_description
1 polymer ?
#
loop_
_entity_poly.entity_id
_entity_poly.type
_entity_poly.pdbx_seq_one_letter_code
_entity_poly.pdbx_strand_id
1 'polypeptide(L)'
;RITFQGCYRSEGDLLFFDGMPVPEDVEESIARLVSRHRLTGQYAFDFFREEKSGRFFVIECNPRASSVLEGVSSTPGWGASFFGQDVRKKTEYQQVGFWFHRNCKPFARKRTEGFWSWKDPLPVLVAELAWPLEMLRIKGALKG
;
A
#
# COMPACT_ATOMS: atom_id res chain seq x y z
N ARG A 1 21.21 -7.50 7.09
CA ARG A 1 21.04 -6.14 7.66
C ARG A 1 19.89 -5.49 6.93
N ILE A 2 18.99 -4.82 7.64
CA ILE A 2 17.91 -4.05 7.02
C ILE A 2 18.50 -2.71 6.55
N THR A 3 18.34 -2.40 5.26
CA THR A 3 18.87 -1.17 4.63
C THR A 3 17.80 -0.11 4.44
N PHE A 4 16.55 -0.54 4.37
CA PHE A 4 15.37 0.29 4.31
C PHE A 4 14.20 -0.45 4.98
N GLN A 5 13.30 0.32 5.59
CA GLN A 5 12.02 -0.18 6.09
C GLN A 5 10.99 0.94 6.00
N GLY A 6 9.74 0.54 5.79
CA GLY A 6 8.57 1.42 5.84
C GLY A 6 7.36 0.65 6.35
N CYS A 7 6.44 1.33 7.00
CA CYS A 7 5.18 0.76 7.46
C CYS A 7 4.02 1.60 6.92
N TYR A 8 2.90 0.93 6.66
CA TYR A 8 1.68 1.58 6.23
C TYR A 8 0.52 1.05 7.05
N ARG A 9 -0.34 1.96 7.48
CA ARG A 9 -1.65 1.63 8.02
C ARG A 9 -2.64 1.63 6.87
N SER A 10 -3.23 0.47 6.61
CA SER A 10 -4.38 0.38 5.72
C SER A 10 -5.63 0.85 6.45
N GLU A 11 -6.48 1.61 5.77
CA GLU A 11 -7.86 1.79 6.17
C GLU A 11 -8.67 0.52 5.83
N GLY A 12 -9.91 0.42 6.36
CA GLY A 12 -10.75 -0.77 6.20
C GLY A 12 -11.14 -1.12 4.77
N ASP A 13 -10.91 -0.20 3.82
CA ASP A 13 -11.17 -0.40 2.40
C ASP A 13 -10.00 -1.02 1.62
N LEU A 14 -8.81 -1.12 2.22
CA LEU A 14 -7.58 -1.57 1.57
C LEU A 14 -7.19 -0.73 0.33
N LEU A 15 -7.69 0.50 0.23
CA LEU A 15 -7.41 1.43 -0.87
C LEU A 15 -6.56 2.63 -0.42
N PHE A 16 -6.70 3.04 0.85
CA PHE A 16 -5.90 4.12 1.42
C PHE A 16 -4.89 3.59 2.41
N PHE A 17 -3.66 4.07 2.25
CA PHE A 17 -2.52 3.69 3.06
C PHE A 17 -1.86 4.94 3.61
N ASP A 18 -1.89 5.05 4.93
CA ASP A 18 -1.16 6.08 5.65
C ASP A 18 0.23 5.56 5.99
N GLY A 19 1.24 6.10 5.30
CA GLY A 19 2.63 5.83 5.62
C GLY A 19 2.94 6.31 7.04
N MET A 20 3.57 5.44 7.82
CA MET A 20 3.92 5.69 9.21
C MET A 20 5.29 5.11 9.53
N PRO A 21 5.98 5.65 10.55
CA PRO A 21 7.19 5.01 11.09
C PRO A 21 6.91 3.56 11.46
N VAL A 22 7.88 2.68 11.18
CA VAL A 22 7.82 1.28 11.63
C VAL A 22 7.84 1.28 13.17
N PRO A 23 6.86 0.67 13.84
CA PRO A 23 6.89 0.52 15.29
C PRO A 23 8.13 -0.26 15.75
N GLU A 24 8.73 0.13 16.88
CA GLU A 24 10.01 -0.43 17.36
C GLU A 24 9.95 -1.94 17.60
N ASP A 25 8.84 -2.43 18.16
CA ASP A 25 8.60 -3.86 18.41
C ASP A 25 8.40 -4.68 17.12
N VAL A 26 7.82 -4.06 16.08
CA VAL A 26 7.76 -4.62 14.72
C VAL A 26 9.16 -4.69 14.12
N GLU A 27 9.93 -3.60 14.19
CA GLU A 27 11.32 -3.57 13.70
C GLU A 27 12.16 -4.65 14.39
N GLU A 28 12.10 -4.76 15.71
CA GLU A 28 12.87 -5.77 16.46
C GLU A 28 12.51 -7.19 16.00
N SER A 29 11.21 -7.46 15.83
CA SER A 29 10.72 -8.78 15.40
C SER A 29 11.18 -9.12 13.98
N ILE A 30 11.07 -8.17 13.04
CA ILE A 30 11.53 -8.35 11.66
C ILE A 30 13.07 -8.47 11.62
N ALA A 31 13.80 -7.68 12.39
CA ALA A 31 15.26 -7.74 12.46
C ALA A 31 15.76 -9.09 12.98
N ARG A 32 15.10 -9.67 14.00
CA ARG A 32 15.37 -11.03 14.48
C ARG A 32 15.10 -12.08 13.39
N LEU A 33 14.00 -11.98 12.67
CA LEU A 33 13.68 -12.87 11.55
C LEU A 33 14.75 -12.81 10.45
N VAL A 34 15.06 -11.60 9.97
CA VAL A 34 16.03 -11.35 8.89
C VAL A 34 17.42 -11.87 9.26
N SER A 35 17.87 -11.60 10.49
CA SER A 35 19.18 -12.05 10.97
C SER A 35 19.26 -13.56 11.13
N ARG A 36 18.27 -14.18 11.80
CA ARG A 36 18.21 -15.62 12.04
C ARG A 36 18.24 -16.43 10.75
N HIS A 37 17.52 -15.98 9.73
CA HIS A 37 17.38 -16.70 8.47
C HIS A 37 18.28 -16.18 7.35
N ARG A 38 19.14 -15.19 7.63
CA ARG A 38 20.05 -14.56 6.65
C ARG A 38 19.30 -14.10 5.39
N LEU A 39 18.11 -13.53 5.57
CA LEU A 39 17.27 -13.10 4.46
C LEU A 39 17.94 -11.96 3.68
N THR A 40 17.80 -12.00 2.36
CA THR A 40 18.32 -11.00 1.43
C THR A 40 17.26 -10.64 0.40
N GLY A 41 17.31 -9.42 -0.14
CA GLY A 41 16.29 -8.92 -1.05
C GLY A 41 15.18 -8.16 -0.33
N GLN A 42 13.98 -8.18 -0.92
CA GLN A 42 12.84 -7.37 -0.49
C GLN A 42 11.75 -8.27 0.11
N TYR A 43 11.14 -7.81 1.20
CA TYR A 43 10.06 -8.51 1.87
C TYR A 43 8.99 -7.51 2.29
N ALA A 44 7.73 -7.86 2.09
CA ALA A 44 6.58 -7.16 2.63
C ALA A 44 5.85 -8.08 3.62
N PHE A 45 5.48 -7.54 4.77
CA PHE A 45 4.82 -8.26 5.85
C PHE A 45 3.50 -7.58 6.16
N ASP A 46 2.41 -8.33 6.08
CA ASP A 46 1.09 -7.84 6.42
C ASP A 46 0.70 -8.37 7.80
N PHE A 47 0.17 -7.49 8.64
CA PHE A 47 -0.19 -7.83 10.01
C PHE A 47 -1.37 -6.99 10.50
N PHE A 48 -2.09 -7.51 11.48
CA PHE A 48 -3.03 -6.75 12.29
C PHE A 48 -2.40 -6.39 13.62
N ARG A 49 -2.74 -5.19 14.12
CA ARG A 49 -2.47 -4.79 15.49
C ARG A 49 -3.78 -4.49 16.20
N GLU A 50 -4.10 -5.26 17.22
CA GLU A 50 -5.28 -4.99 18.05
C GLU A 50 -5.06 -3.71 18.86
N GLU A 51 -5.91 -2.70 18.71
CA GLU A 51 -5.72 -1.38 19.35
C GLU A 51 -5.72 -1.45 20.88
N LYS A 52 -6.58 -2.27 21.47
CA LYS A 52 -6.76 -2.33 22.94
C LYS A 52 -5.60 -3.03 23.65
N SER A 53 -5.07 -4.09 23.07
CA SER A 53 -4.03 -4.93 23.69
C SER A 53 -2.64 -4.69 23.12
N GLY A 54 -2.54 -4.04 21.95
CA GLY A 54 -1.30 -3.90 21.19
C GLY A 54 -0.79 -5.20 20.56
N ARG A 55 -1.52 -6.33 20.69
CA ARG A 55 -1.09 -7.63 20.18
C ARG A 55 -1.03 -7.63 18.66
N PHE A 56 0.02 -8.26 18.13
CA PHE A 56 0.25 -8.42 16.70
C PHE A 56 -0.18 -9.80 16.21
N PHE A 57 -0.79 -9.83 15.03
CA PHE A 57 -1.15 -11.03 14.31
C PHE A 57 -0.61 -10.92 12.90
N VAL A 58 0.35 -11.77 12.53
CA VAL A 58 0.92 -11.81 11.18
C VAL A 58 -0.07 -12.50 10.24
N ILE A 59 -0.31 -11.91 9.07
CA ILE A 59 -1.23 -12.41 8.05
C ILE A 59 -0.42 -13.12 6.96
N GLU A 60 0.47 -12.38 6.29
CA GLU A 60 1.25 -12.89 5.17
C GLU A 60 2.64 -12.26 5.07
N CYS A 61 3.53 -12.94 4.33
CA CYS A 61 4.85 -12.47 3.97
C CYS A 61 5.06 -12.67 2.47
N ASN A 62 5.31 -11.59 1.76
CA ASN A 62 5.63 -11.59 0.34
C ASN A 62 7.14 -11.40 0.17
N PRO A 63 7.91 -12.36 -0.39
CA PRO A 63 9.34 -12.24 -0.63
C PRO A 63 9.63 -11.37 -1.88
N ARG A 64 9.00 -10.20 -1.93
CA ARG A 64 9.09 -9.19 -2.97
C ARG A 64 8.68 -7.84 -2.41
N ALA A 65 8.96 -6.80 -3.17
CA ALA A 65 8.36 -5.49 -2.99
C ALA A 65 6.81 -5.54 -2.91
N SER A 66 6.24 -4.73 -2.03
CA SER A 66 4.80 -4.41 -2.05
C SER A 66 4.51 -3.36 -3.12
N SER A 67 3.32 -3.38 -3.71
CA SER A 67 2.83 -2.30 -4.58
C SER A 67 2.72 -0.97 -3.83
N VAL A 68 2.57 -1.01 -2.50
CA VAL A 68 2.56 0.18 -1.63
C VAL A 68 3.93 0.87 -1.56
N LEU A 69 4.99 0.30 -2.18
CA LEU A 69 6.30 0.95 -2.35
C LEU A 69 6.21 2.36 -2.97
N GLU A 70 5.18 2.64 -3.78
CA GLU A 70 4.94 3.98 -4.29
C GLU A 70 4.91 5.03 -3.16
N GLY A 71 4.41 4.64 -1.98
CA GLY A 71 4.34 5.49 -0.79
C GLY A 71 5.68 5.85 -0.15
N VAL A 72 6.79 5.25 -0.56
CA VAL A 72 8.16 5.58 -0.10
C VAL A 72 9.10 5.90 -1.26
N SER A 73 8.58 6.02 -2.47
CA SER A 73 9.35 6.23 -3.70
C SER A 73 10.19 7.52 -3.70
N SER A 74 9.82 8.52 -2.89
CA SER A 74 10.61 9.75 -2.71
C SER A 74 11.75 9.62 -1.69
N THR A 75 11.87 8.51 -0.97
CA THR A 75 12.90 8.34 0.07
C THR A 75 14.29 8.62 -0.52
N PRO A 76 15.03 9.63 0.01
CA PRO A 76 16.36 9.93 -0.46
C PRO A 76 17.30 8.74 -0.34
N GLY A 77 17.91 8.34 -1.46
CA GLY A 77 18.80 7.18 -1.50
C GLY A 77 18.07 5.83 -1.52
N TRP A 78 16.77 5.80 -1.83
CA TRP A 78 15.99 4.57 -1.99
C TRP A 78 16.71 3.55 -2.89
N GLY A 79 17.14 3.98 -4.09
CA GLY A 79 17.94 3.14 -4.99
C GLY A 79 19.25 2.62 -4.36
N ALA A 80 19.88 3.41 -3.50
CA ALA A 80 21.11 3.01 -2.82
C ALA A 80 20.89 1.90 -1.78
N SER A 81 19.67 1.78 -1.23
CA SER A 81 19.31 0.72 -0.28
C SER A 81 19.38 -0.69 -0.89
N PHE A 82 19.14 -0.81 -2.20
CA PHE A 82 19.30 -2.05 -2.96
C PHE A 82 20.76 -2.49 -3.05
N PHE A 83 21.70 -1.54 -2.93
CA PHE A 83 23.13 -1.78 -2.95
C PHE A 83 23.75 -1.87 -1.54
N GLY A 84 22.93 -2.09 -0.51
CA GLY A 84 23.43 -2.30 0.86
C GLY A 84 23.57 -1.02 1.70
N GLN A 85 23.25 0.16 1.15
CA GLN A 85 23.34 1.40 1.92
C GLN A 85 22.16 1.55 2.88
N ASP A 86 22.45 1.77 4.16
CA ASP A 86 21.42 1.98 5.17
C ASP A 86 20.86 3.39 5.10
N VAL A 87 19.60 3.50 4.68
CA VAL A 87 18.88 4.76 4.50
C VAL A 87 17.69 4.90 5.44
N ARG A 88 17.54 4.02 6.44
CA ARG A 88 16.37 4.01 7.35
C ARG A 88 16.12 5.35 8.04
N LYS A 89 17.18 6.09 8.38
CA LYS A 89 17.08 7.43 9.01
C LYS A 89 16.58 8.52 8.05
N LYS A 90 16.52 8.23 6.76
CA LYS A 90 16.12 9.14 5.68
C LYS A 90 14.77 8.74 5.08
N THR A 91 14.09 7.72 5.62
CA THR A 91 12.80 7.27 5.09
C THR A 91 11.80 8.42 5.10
N GLU A 92 11.18 8.66 3.95
CA GLU A 92 10.10 9.63 3.78
C GLU A 92 8.83 8.90 3.35
N TYR A 93 7.73 9.21 4.05
CA TYR A 93 6.43 8.63 3.79
C TYR A 93 5.56 9.60 3.01
N GLN A 94 4.90 9.08 1.98
CA GLN A 94 3.87 9.79 1.24
C GLN A 94 2.52 9.22 1.64
N GLN A 95 1.51 10.08 1.76
CA GLN A 95 0.13 9.62 1.72
C GLN A 95 -0.21 9.26 0.29
N VAL A 96 -0.33 7.96 0.05
CA VAL A 96 -0.73 7.41 -1.24
C VAL A 96 -2.06 6.68 -1.04
N GLY A 97 -3.09 7.15 -1.71
CA GLY A 97 -4.23 6.32 -2.06
C GLY A 97 -3.96 5.73 -3.44
N PHE A 98 -4.41 4.52 -3.72
CA PHE A 98 -4.42 4.04 -5.09
C PHE A 98 -5.23 5.03 -5.96
N TRP A 99 -4.56 5.62 -6.95
CA TRP A 99 -5.17 6.60 -7.85
C TRP A 99 -6.07 5.89 -8.86
N PHE A 100 -7.38 5.85 -8.61
CA PHE A 100 -8.33 5.92 -9.72
C PHE A 100 -8.46 7.38 -10.18
N HIS A 101 -8.55 7.59 -11.49
CA HIS A 101 -8.28 8.86 -12.17
C HIS A 101 -8.90 10.11 -11.50
N ARG A 102 -7.99 11.01 -11.10
CA ARG A 102 -8.15 12.34 -10.46
C ARG A 102 -8.60 13.44 -11.44
N ASN A 103 -9.82 13.43 -11.96
CA ASN A 103 -10.35 14.60 -12.69
C ASN A 103 -11.23 15.49 -11.80
N CYS A 104 -10.55 16.11 -10.83
CA CYS A 104 -11.07 16.95 -9.76
C CYS A 104 -11.30 18.43 -10.16
N LYS A 105 -12.39 19.06 -9.66
CA LYS A 105 -12.37 20.24 -8.73
C LYS A 105 -13.79 20.61 -8.21
N PRO A 106 -13.97 21.18 -6.98
CA PRO A 106 -13.04 21.31 -5.87
C PRO A 106 -13.52 20.62 -4.56
N PHE A 107 -12.70 19.68 -4.08
CA PHE A 107 -12.45 19.30 -2.68
C PHE A 107 -13.39 19.82 -1.59
N ALA A 108 -14.44 19.05 -1.30
CA ALA A 108 -15.33 19.27 -0.17
C ALA A 108 -14.74 18.69 1.13
N ARG A 109 -14.88 19.45 2.20
CA ARG A 109 -14.25 19.28 3.52
C ARG A 109 -14.79 18.12 4.37
N LYS A 110 -15.75 17.33 3.85
CA LYS A 110 -16.39 16.21 4.57
C LYS A 110 -16.57 15.03 3.61
N ARG A 111 -15.91 13.91 3.90
CA ARG A 111 -15.98 12.63 3.18
C ARG A 111 -17.39 12.03 3.33
N THR A 112 -18.01 11.64 2.22
CA THR A 112 -19.03 10.58 2.17
C THR A 112 -18.71 9.73 0.95
N GLU A 113 -18.71 8.42 1.11
CA GLU A 113 -18.30 7.41 0.12
C GLU A 113 -18.90 7.70 -1.27
N GLY A 114 -18.03 8.00 -2.24
CA GLY A 114 -18.42 8.44 -3.59
C GLY A 114 -19.09 7.37 -4.44
N PHE A 115 -19.08 6.11 -3.99
CA PHE A 115 -19.64 4.98 -4.73
C PHE A 115 -21.17 5.00 -4.78
N TRP A 116 -21.87 5.72 -3.90
CA TRP A 116 -23.35 5.73 -3.85
C TRP A 116 -23.94 7.15 -3.88
N SER A 117 -23.18 8.13 -4.36
CA SER A 117 -23.66 9.50 -4.48
C SER A 117 -24.63 9.64 -5.66
N TRP A 118 -25.93 9.81 -5.39
CA TRP A 118 -26.92 10.15 -6.42
C TRP A 118 -26.60 11.43 -7.19
N LYS A 119 -25.75 12.31 -6.62
CA LYS A 119 -25.33 13.57 -7.24
C LYS A 119 -24.09 13.43 -8.12
N ASP A 120 -23.41 12.28 -8.07
CA ASP A 120 -22.32 11.93 -8.96
C ASP A 120 -22.40 10.42 -9.24
N PRO A 121 -23.30 9.98 -10.14
CA PRO A 121 -23.49 8.57 -10.42
C PRO A 121 -22.39 7.99 -11.32
N LEU A 122 -21.44 8.81 -11.77
CA LEU A 122 -20.42 8.40 -12.74
C LEU A 122 -19.57 7.22 -12.24
N PRO A 123 -19.13 7.15 -10.97
CA PRO A 123 -18.42 5.98 -10.45
C PRO A 123 -19.26 4.69 -10.54
N VAL A 124 -20.56 4.75 -10.22
CA VAL A 124 -21.48 3.59 -10.35
C VAL A 124 -21.63 3.19 -11.80
N LEU A 125 -21.88 4.15 -12.70
CA LEU A 125 -22.07 3.84 -14.13
C LEU A 125 -20.79 3.26 -14.74
N VAL A 126 -19.61 3.73 -14.32
CA VAL A 126 -18.34 3.16 -14.78
C VAL A 126 -18.14 1.74 -14.23
N ALA A 127 -18.36 1.53 -12.93
CA ALA A 127 -18.15 0.24 -12.29
C ALA A 127 -19.17 -0.83 -12.72
N GLU A 128 -20.44 -0.46 -12.83
CA GLU A 128 -21.55 -1.40 -13.07
C GLU A 128 -21.91 -1.56 -14.55
N LEU A 129 -21.53 -0.60 -15.41
CA LEU A 129 -21.86 -0.65 -16.84
C LEU A 129 -20.61 -0.65 -17.71
N ALA A 130 -19.77 0.39 -17.62
CA ALA A 130 -18.66 0.54 -18.56
C ALA A 130 -17.61 -0.57 -18.40
N TRP A 131 -17.27 -0.92 -17.16
CA TRP A 131 -16.28 -1.97 -16.88
C TRP A 131 -16.77 -3.37 -17.29
N PRO A 132 -18.00 -3.81 -16.97
CA PRO A 132 -18.53 -5.06 -17.49
C PRO A 132 -18.62 -5.11 -19.01
N LEU A 133 -19.00 -4.01 -19.68
CA LEU A 133 -19.03 -3.91 -21.13
C LEU A 133 -17.62 -4.03 -21.74
N GLU A 134 -16.64 -3.37 -21.13
CA GLU A 134 -15.23 -3.47 -21.56
C GLU A 134 -14.66 -4.87 -21.31
N MET A 135 -15.03 -5.51 -20.20
CA MET A 135 -14.68 -6.92 -19.92
C MET A 135 -15.34 -7.88 -20.91
N LEU A 136 -16.58 -7.64 -21.34
CA LEU A 136 -17.23 -8.41 -22.40
C LEU A 136 -16.54 -8.18 -23.75
N ARG A 137 -16.17 -6.94 -24.08
CA ARG A 137 -15.41 -6.59 -25.29
C ARG A 137 -14.07 -7.31 -25.32
N ILE A 138 -13.32 -7.27 -24.21
CA ILE A 138 -11.99 -7.89 -24.09
C ILE A 138 -12.10 -9.43 -24.05
N LYS A 139 -13.08 -10.01 -23.35
CA LYS A 139 -13.34 -11.46 -23.42
C LYS A 139 -13.76 -11.92 -24.82
N GLY A 140 -14.42 -11.04 -25.60
CA GLY A 140 -14.71 -11.27 -27.02
C GLY A 140 -13.44 -11.23 -27.90
N ALA A 141 -12.47 -10.39 -27.55
CA ALA A 141 -11.19 -10.27 -28.25
C ALA A 141 -10.18 -11.40 -27.93
N LEU A 142 -10.37 -12.14 -26.82
CA LEU A 142 -9.55 -13.29 -26.42
C LEU A 142 -10.04 -14.63 -26.97
N LYS A 143 -11.13 -14.64 -27.74
CA LYS A 143 -11.53 -15.76 -28.61
C LYS A 143 -11.25 -15.40 -30.06
N GLY A 144 -9.97 -15.31 -30.40
CA GLY A 144 -9.43 -15.13 -31.74
C GLY A 144 -8.01 -15.61 -31.76
#